data_AF-F4PS44-F1
#
_entry.id   AF-F4PS44-F1
#
_cell.length_a   1.000
_cell.length_b   1.000
_cell.length_c   1.000
_cell.angle_alpha   90.00
_cell.angle_beta   90.00
_cell.angle_gamma   90.00
#
_symmetry.space_group_name_H-M   'P 1'
#
loop_
_entity.id
_entity.type
_entity.pdbx_description
1 polymer ?
#
loop_
_entity_poly.entity_id
_entity_poly.type
_entity_poly.pdbx_seq_one_letter_code
_entity_poly.pdbx_strand_id
1 'polypeptide(L)'
;MDSLFKSYEDDMKKSLNTLDTLLNTIKSCTDNQSKQEPIKKAEILIKSIDEDMESLSMEANNLNKSISTYRERLMNAKTSLKQIKGSLDYQNNMNHLMEGGSSGSKAMSNDLNTRERMDRIQKTMESGNRMIKQSISQVQENIQLTGNINMELAAQGERLKSFDKRFDDIDGQLQQADKTMKKMEKRWFV
;
A
#
# COMPACT_ATOMS: atom_id res chain seq x y z
N MET A 1 13.29 6.76 26.28
CA MET A 1 13.60 6.36 24.89
C MET A 1 12.67 5.25 24.41
N ASP A 2 12.53 4.12 25.10
CA ASP A 2 11.58 3.06 24.71
C ASP A 2 10.08 3.44 24.81
N SER A 3 9.74 4.51 25.55
CA SER A 3 8.34 4.94 25.76
C SER A 3 7.74 5.69 24.58
N LEU A 4 8.54 6.42 23.79
CA LEU A 4 8.04 7.21 22.67
C LEU A 4 7.63 6.30 21.51
N PHE A 5 8.52 5.37 21.15
CA PHE A 5 8.24 4.32 20.17
C PHE A 5 6.98 3.52 20.50
N LYS A 6 6.79 3.16 21.77
CA LYS A 6 5.63 2.38 22.22
C LYS A 6 4.33 3.19 22.13
N SER A 7 4.39 4.49 22.40
CA SER A 7 3.26 5.41 22.23
C SER A 7 2.85 5.51 20.76
N TYR A 8 3.82 5.74 19.86
CA TYR A 8 3.55 5.78 18.43
C TYR A 8 3.08 4.43 17.89
N GLU A 9 3.61 3.32 18.39
CA GLU A 9 3.17 1.97 18.02
C GLU A 9 1.71 1.73 18.42
N ASP A 10 1.31 2.14 19.62
CA ASP A 10 -0.06 1.98 20.10
C ASP A 10 -1.05 2.88 19.37
N ASP A 11 -0.67 4.12 19.05
CA ASP A 11 -1.50 5.03 18.26
C ASP A 11 -1.64 4.55 16.81
N MET A 12 -0.58 4.01 16.22
CA MET A 12 -0.62 3.42 14.89
C MET A 12 -1.50 2.16 14.84
N LYS A 13 -1.47 1.31 15.88
CA LYS A 13 -2.40 0.18 16.01
C LYS A 13 -3.85 0.62 16.08
N LYS A 14 -4.15 1.66 16.87
CA LYS A 14 -5.51 2.22 16.97
C LYS A 14 -5.97 2.76 15.62
N SER A 15 -5.13 3.54 14.94
CA SER A 15 -5.44 4.11 13.63
C SER A 15 -5.62 3.03 12.55
N LEU A 16 -4.84 1.95 12.57
CA LEU A 16 -5.05 0.82 11.66
C LEU A 16 -6.35 0.05 11.98
N ASN A 17 -6.69 -0.13 13.24
CA ASN A 17 -7.95 -0.79 13.62
C ASN A 17 -9.18 0.06 13.26
N THR A 18 -9.11 1.39 13.39
CA THR A 18 -10.18 2.29 12.93
C THR A 18 -10.28 2.29 11.40
N LEU A 19 -9.14 2.18 10.70
CA LEU A 19 -9.13 2.01 9.26
C LEU A 19 -9.81 0.71 8.82
N ASP A 20 -9.51 -0.40 9.48
CA ASP A 20 -10.09 -1.71 9.17
C ASP A 20 -11.60 -1.73 9.43
N THR A 21 -12.07 -1.11 10.51
CA THR A 21 -13.52 -0.97 10.79
C THR A 21 -14.21 -0.08 9.76
N LEU A 22 -13.58 1.02 9.32
CA LEU A 22 -14.07 1.84 8.22
C LEU A 22 -14.12 1.07 6.91
N LEU A 23 -13.07 0.33 6.55
CA LEU A 23 -13.06 -0.50 5.34
C LEU A 23 -14.16 -1.57 5.36
N ASN A 24 -14.39 -2.21 6.50
CA ASN A 24 -15.48 -3.18 6.64
C ASN A 24 -16.85 -2.51 6.55
N THR A 25 -17.01 -1.30 7.08
CA THR A 25 -18.24 -0.51 6.95
C THR A 25 -18.50 -0.11 5.50
N ILE A 26 -17.46 0.27 4.75
CA ILE A 26 -17.59 0.60 3.32
C ILE A 26 -17.96 -0.63 2.50
N LYS A 27 -17.43 -1.81 2.85
CA LYS A 27 -17.77 -3.09 2.21
C LYS A 27 -19.21 -3.53 2.49
N SER A 28 -19.74 -3.24 3.67
CA SER A 28 -21.10 -3.63 4.07
C SER A 28 -22.19 -2.65 3.64
N CYS A 29 -21.85 -1.38 3.35
CA CYS A 29 -22.81 -0.45 2.75
C CYS A 29 -23.19 -0.92 1.33
N THR A 30 -24.48 -0.90 1.00
CA THR A 30 -25.00 -1.24 -0.34
C THR A 30 -25.19 0.01 -1.20
N ASP A 31 -25.51 1.15 -0.59
CA ASP A 31 -25.81 2.41 -1.29
C ASP A 31 -24.56 3.20 -1.72
N ASN A 32 -24.57 3.69 -2.96
CA ASN A 32 -23.43 4.41 -3.55
C ASN A 32 -23.21 5.81 -2.96
N GLN A 33 -24.26 6.48 -2.49
CA GLN A 33 -24.15 7.80 -1.84
C GLN A 33 -23.59 7.68 -0.41
N SER A 34 -23.97 6.63 0.34
CA SER A 34 -23.49 6.40 1.70
C SER A 34 -22.05 5.86 1.75
N LYS A 35 -21.52 5.34 0.64
CA LYS A 35 -20.11 4.93 0.50
C LYS A 35 -19.13 6.10 0.34
N GLN A 36 -19.55 7.23 -0.23
CA GLN A 36 -18.62 8.32 -0.55
C GLN A 36 -18.05 9.02 0.70
N GLU A 37 -18.87 9.21 1.73
CA GLU A 37 -18.44 9.86 2.97
C GLU A 37 -17.41 9.03 3.77
N PRO A 38 -17.62 7.73 4.03
CA PRO A 38 -16.63 6.89 4.71
C PRO A 38 -15.37 6.65 3.89
N ILE A 39 -15.44 6.66 2.54
CA ILE A 39 -14.24 6.63 1.69
C ILE A 39 -13.37 7.88 1.92
N LYS A 40 -13.96 9.08 1.94
CA LYS A 40 -13.21 10.32 2.22
C LYS A 40 -12.58 10.31 3.61
N LYS A 41 -13.32 9.83 4.62
CA LYS A 41 -12.80 9.67 5.99
C LYS A 41 -11.63 8.68 6.03
N ALA A 42 -11.73 7.56 5.32
CA ALA A 42 -10.64 6.60 5.21
C ALA A 42 -9.42 7.15 4.45
N GLU A 43 -9.61 7.99 3.43
CA GLU A 43 -8.49 8.66 2.73
C GLU A 43 -7.72 9.63 3.63
N ILE A 44 -8.44 10.43 4.44
CA ILE A 44 -7.81 11.35 5.42
C ILE A 44 -7.04 10.54 6.47
N LEU A 45 -7.65 9.45 6.95
CA LEU A 45 -7.04 8.58 7.94
C LEU A 45 -5.79 7.88 7.39
N ILE A 46 -5.79 7.42 6.14
CA ILE A 46 -4.61 6.85 5.48
C ILE A 46 -3.47 7.86 5.44
N LYS A 47 -3.74 9.12 5.09
CA LYS A 47 -2.71 10.17 5.06
C LYS A 47 -2.12 10.43 6.44
N SER A 48 -2.96 10.50 7.47
CA SER A 48 -2.50 10.62 8.86
C SER A 48 -1.63 9.43 9.26
N ILE A 49 -2.01 8.20 8.90
CA ILE A 49 -1.23 7.01 9.22
C ILE A 49 0.10 7.00 8.44
N ASP A 50 0.14 7.50 7.20
CA ASP A 50 1.40 7.64 6.45
C ASP A 50 2.38 8.58 7.17
N GLU A 51 1.90 9.74 7.65
CA GLU A 51 2.68 10.72 8.42
C GLU A 51 3.18 10.13 9.76
N ASP A 52 2.31 9.40 10.47
CA ASP A 52 2.65 8.71 11.72
C ASP A 52 3.66 7.56 11.49
N MET A 53 3.55 6.88 10.35
CA MET A 53 4.42 5.76 9.97
C MET A 53 5.81 6.24 9.56
N GLU A 54 5.92 7.43 8.96
CA GLU A 54 7.19 8.08 8.67
C GLU A 54 7.92 8.48 9.96
N SER A 55 7.18 9.01 10.93
CA SER A 55 7.68 9.34 12.28
C SER A 55 8.16 8.09 13.03
N LEU A 56 7.37 7.02 13.03
CA LEU A 56 7.78 5.74 13.63
C LEU A 56 8.98 5.13 12.88
N SER A 57 9.07 5.29 11.56
CA SER A 57 10.20 4.80 10.76
C SER A 57 11.52 5.43 11.15
N MET A 58 11.52 6.73 11.43
CA MET A 58 12.72 7.40 11.93
C MET A 58 13.12 6.87 13.31
N GLU A 59 12.14 6.58 14.17
CA GLU A 59 12.39 6.12 15.52
C GLU A 59 12.76 4.63 15.61
N ALA A 60 12.22 3.79 14.74
CA ALA A 60 12.58 2.37 14.67
C ALA A 60 13.96 2.14 14.07
N ASN A 61 14.40 3.00 13.14
CA ASN A 61 15.78 2.99 12.65
C ASN A 61 16.77 3.30 13.78
N ASN A 62 16.39 4.16 14.73
CA ASN A 62 17.20 4.44 15.91
C ASN A 62 17.21 3.27 16.92
N LEU A 63 16.20 2.39 16.90
CA LEU A 63 16.01 1.29 17.84
C LEU A 63 16.25 -0.11 17.23
N ASN A 64 16.64 -0.21 15.95
CA ASN A 64 16.75 -1.46 15.18
C ASN A 64 15.50 -2.37 15.27
N LYS A 65 14.29 -1.77 15.29
CA LYS A 65 13.01 -2.50 15.33
C LYS A 65 12.39 -2.60 13.93
N SER A 66 11.73 -3.71 13.62
CA SER A 66 11.08 -3.92 12.32
C SER A 66 9.67 -3.30 12.27
N ILE A 67 9.41 -2.45 11.26
CA ILE A 67 8.09 -1.87 10.97
C ILE A 67 7.43 -2.57 9.77
N SER A 68 8.04 -3.63 9.24
CA SER A 68 7.61 -4.29 8.01
C SER A 68 6.13 -4.70 8.04
N THR A 69 5.65 -5.18 9.18
CA THR A 69 4.27 -5.65 9.38
C THR A 69 3.24 -4.51 9.31
N TYR A 70 3.56 -3.33 9.85
CA TYR A 70 2.68 -2.16 9.80
C TYR A 70 2.60 -1.57 8.39
N ARG A 71 3.75 -1.52 7.69
CA ARG A 71 3.81 -1.10 6.28
C ARG A 71 2.99 -2.02 5.38
N GLU A 72 3.10 -3.33 5.57
CA GLU A 72 2.34 -4.32 4.79
C GLU A 72 0.83 -4.18 5.02
N ARG A 73 0.40 -4.02 6.28
CA ARG A 73 -1.02 -3.75 6.60
C ARG A 73 -1.53 -2.48 5.93
N LEU A 74 -0.77 -1.39 5.98
CA LEU A 74 -1.15 -0.14 5.34
C LEU A 74 -1.22 -0.26 3.80
N MET A 75 -0.30 -1.01 3.18
CA MET A 75 -0.35 -1.28 1.73
C MET A 75 -1.58 -2.10 1.33
N ASN A 76 -1.93 -3.12 2.11
CA ASN A 76 -3.13 -3.93 1.88
C ASN A 76 -4.42 -3.11 2.04
N ALA A 77 -4.46 -2.22 3.03
CA ALA A 77 -5.53 -1.25 3.24
C ALA A 77 -5.69 -0.27 2.06
N LYS A 78 -4.58 0.33 1.59
CA LYS A 78 -4.55 1.22 0.42
C LYS A 78 -5.07 0.52 -0.84
N THR A 79 -4.63 -0.72 -1.07
CA THR A 79 -5.04 -1.52 -2.22
C THR A 79 -6.54 -1.83 -2.17
N SER A 80 -7.04 -2.20 -0.99
CA SER A 80 -8.47 -2.46 -0.76
C SER A 80 -9.34 -1.22 -1.02
N LEU A 81 -8.92 -0.04 -0.51
CA LEU A 81 -9.64 1.20 -0.74
C LEU A 81 -9.64 1.60 -2.22
N LYS A 82 -8.51 1.42 -2.92
CA LYS A 82 -8.40 1.71 -4.37
C LYS A 82 -9.34 0.84 -5.20
N GLN A 83 -9.45 -0.45 -4.88
CA GLN A 83 -10.37 -1.37 -5.55
C GLN A 83 -11.84 -0.98 -5.31
N ILE A 84 -12.19 -0.67 -4.07
CA ILE A 84 -13.53 -0.21 -3.71
C ILE A 84 -13.90 1.07 -4.46
N LYS A 85 -12.98 2.06 -4.51
CA LYS A 85 -13.18 3.31 -5.24
C LYS A 85 -13.37 3.08 -6.75
N GLY A 86 -12.51 2.26 -7.36
CA GLY A 86 -12.66 1.88 -8.77
C GLY A 86 -14.01 1.21 -9.07
N SER A 87 -14.49 0.35 -8.18
CA SER A 87 -15.81 -0.27 -8.31
C SER A 87 -16.96 0.74 -8.18
N LEU A 88 -16.83 1.72 -7.28
CA LEU A 88 -17.82 2.77 -7.06
C LEU A 88 -17.89 3.74 -8.25
N ASP A 89 -16.75 4.15 -8.79
CA ASP A 89 -16.68 5.03 -9.97
C ASP A 89 -17.27 4.32 -11.20
N TYR A 90 -16.99 3.02 -11.36
CA TYR A 90 -17.61 2.21 -12.40
C TYR A 90 -19.14 2.09 -12.23
N GLN A 91 -19.61 1.82 -11.02
CA GLN A 91 -21.05 1.72 -10.73
C GLN A 91 -21.79 3.06 -10.88
N ASN A 92 -21.20 4.18 -10.47
CA ASN A 92 -21.79 5.51 -10.66
C ASN A 92 -21.87 5.86 -12.15
N ASN A 93 -20.83 5.56 -12.92
CA ASN A 93 -20.86 5.74 -14.37
C ASN A 93 -21.92 4.84 -15.03
N MET A 94 -22.08 3.59 -14.59
CA MET A 94 -23.09 2.66 -15.11
C MET A 94 -24.52 3.04 -14.74
N ASN A 95 -24.78 3.49 -13.51
CA ASN A 95 -26.09 3.98 -13.11
C ASN A 95 -26.48 5.21 -13.94
N HIS A 96 -25.53 6.12 -14.21
CA HIS A 96 -25.77 7.26 -15.07
C HIS A 96 -26.05 6.88 -16.55
N LEU A 97 -25.52 5.75 -17.01
CA LEU A 97 -25.82 5.17 -18.33
C LEU A 97 -27.21 4.52 -18.41
N MET A 98 -27.72 3.99 -17.29
CA MET A 98 -29.00 3.25 -17.21
C MET A 98 -30.21 4.13 -16.84
N GLU A 99 -29.99 5.27 -16.18
CA GLU A 99 -31.05 6.18 -15.70
C GLU A 99 -31.86 6.82 -16.85
N GLY A 100 -31.39 6.75 -18.10
CA GLY A 100 -32.13 7.19 -19.28
C GLY A 100 -33.19 6.21 -19.81
N GLY A 101 -33.40 5.06 -19.17
CA GLY A 101 -34.24 3.97 -19.70
C GLY A 101 -35.69 3.89 -19.18
N SER A 102 -36.07 4.65 -18.15
CA SER A 102 -37.39 4.52 -17.51
C SER A 102 -38.19 5.81 -17.55
N SER A 103 -38.76 6.12 -18.71
CA SER A 103 -39.92 7.01 -18.79
C SER A 103 -40.85 6.49 -19.87
N GLY A 104 -41.96 5.89 -19.43
CA GLY A 104 -43.05 5.54 -20.31
C GLY A 104 -43.58 6.76 -21.04
N SER A 105 -44.06 6.51 -22.27
CA SER A 105 -45.01 7.35 -23.00
C SER A 105 -44.61 8.80 -23.31
N LYS A 106 -44.13 9.03 -24.53
CA LYS A 106 -44.88 9.70 -25.61
C LYS A 106 -43.96 9.97 -26.80
N ALA A 107 -44.45 9.64 -27.99
CA ALA A 107 -43.84 10.01 -29.25
C ALA A 107 -43.71 11.55 -29.37
N MET A 108 -42.49 12.07 -29.56
CA MET A 108 -42.11 13.16 -30.49
C MET A 108 -40.67 13.60 -30.21
N SER A 109 -39.88 13.76 -31.28
CA SER A 109 -38.45 14.14 -31.35
C SER A 109 -37.43 13.00 -31.21
N ASN A 110 -37.23 12.29 -32.31
CA ASN A 110 -36.27 11.17 -32.44
C ASN A 110 -34.81 11.64 -32.62
N ASP A 111 -34.56 12.94 -32.81
CA ASP A 111 -33.23 13.49 -33.17
C ASP A 111 -32.51 14.19 -32.00
N LEU A 112 -33.27 14.76 -31.06
CA LEU A 112 -32.69 15.36 -29.84
C LEU A 112 -32.21 14.27 -28.86
N ASN A 113 -33.00 13.20 -28.70
CA ASN A 113 -32.69 12.08 -27.82
C ASN A 113 -31.48 11.26 -28.29
N THR A 114 -31.26 11.16 -29.60
CA THR A 114 -30.08 10.51 -30.19
C THR A 114 -28.82 11.34 -30.02
N ARG A 115 -28.90 12.67 -30.18
CA ARG A 115 -27.76 13.57 -29.95
C ARG A 115 -27.34 13.63 -28.49
N GLU A 116 -28.29 13.68 -27.56
CA GLU A 116 -27.97 13.59 -26.12
C GLU A 116 -27.39 12.23 -25.74
N ARG A 117 -27.90 11.14 -26.33
CA ARG A 117 -27.34 9.80 -26.13
C ARG A 117 -25.92 9.69 -26.69
N MET A 118 -25.66 10.27 -27.86
CA MET A 118 -24.31 10.37 -28.44
C MET A 118 -23.37 11.19 -27.55
N ASP A 119 -23.80 12.35 -27.05
CA ASP A 119 -22.99 13.19 -26.15
C ASP A 119 -22.66 12.47 -24.84
N ARG A 120 -23.62 11.71 -24.28
CA ARG A 120 -23.38 10.84 -23.12
C ARG A 120 -22.36 9.74 -23.43
N ILE A 121 -22.52 9.03 -24.54
CA ILE A 121 -21.56 8.00 -24.98
C ILE A 121 -20.17 8.60 -25.18
N GLN A 122 -20.09 9.77 -25.80
CA GLN A 122 -18.84 10.49 -26.03
C GLN A 122 -18.17 10.87 -24.71
N LYS A 123 -18.91 11.41 -23.74
CA LYS A 123 -18.39 11.70 -22.38
C LYS A 123 -17.89 10.45 -21.66
N THR A 124 -18.61 9.32 -21.77
CA THR A 124 -18.15 8.04 -21.20
C THR A 124 -16.88 7.54 -21.89
N MET A 125 -16.80 7.62 -23.23
CA MET A 125 -15.61 7.23 -23.97
C MET A 125 -14.42 8.13 -23.65
N GLU A 126 -14.64 9.44 -23.49
CA GLU A 126 -13.61 10.39 -23.07
C GLU A 126 -13.13 10.10 -21.63
N SER A 127 -14.04 9.79 -20.71
CA SER A 127 -13.71 9.35 -19.35
C SER A 127 -12.90 8.06 -19.35
N GLY A 128 -13.34 7.06 -20.13
CA GLY A 128 -12.62 5.80 -20.32
C GLY A 128 -11.22 6.01 -20.89
N ASN A 129 -11.08 6.88 -21.89
CA ASN A 129 -9.78 7.25 -22.46
C ASN A 129 -8.87 7.95 -21.44
N ARG A 130 -9.42 8.82 -20.59
CA ARG A 130 -8.64 9.45 -19.49
C ARG A 130 -8.19 8.40 -18.48
N MET A 131 -9.07 7.48 -18.09
CA MET A 131 -8.74 6.39 -17.17
C MET A 131 -7.64 5.49 -17.75
N ILE A 132 -7.75 5.09 -19.02
CA ILE A 132 -6.72 4.30 -19.71
C ILE A 132 -5.38 5.03 -19.72
N LYS A 133 -5.36 6.33 -20.04
CA LYS A 133 -4.12 7.14 -19.99
C LYS A 133 -3.52 7.17 -18.59
N GLN A 134 -4.35 7.35 -17.56
CA GLN A 134 -3.89 7.33 -16.16
C GLN A 134 -3.37 5.95 -15.77
N SER A 135 -4.03 4.86 -16.18
CA SER A 135 -3.56 3.49 -15.95
C SER A 135 -2.22 3.23 -16.65
N ILE A 136 -2.03 3.70 -17.89
CA ILE A 136 -0.75 3.58 -18.60
C ILE A 136 0.36 4.32 -17.83
N SER A 137 0.09 5.54 -17.37
CA SER A 137 1.05 6.31 -16.57
C SER A 137 1.44 5.58 -15.28
N GLN A 138 0.45 4.99 -14.57
CA GLN A 138 0.70 4.20 -13.35
C GLN A 138 1.51 2.94 -13.64
N VAL A 139 1.25 2.25 -14.75
CA VAL A 139 2.02 1.07 -15.15
C VAL A 139 3.47 1.44 -15.44
N GLN A 140 3.72 2.56 -16.12
CA GLN A 140 5.07 3.05 -16.39
C GLN A 140 5.83 3.40 -15.10
N GLU A 141 5.17 4.08 -14.16
CA GLU A 141 5.73 4.38 -12.84
C GLU A 141 6.06 3.10 -12.06
N ASN A 142 5.14 2.13 -12.06
CA ASN A 142 5.37 0.83 -11.43
C ASN A 142 6.55 0.07 -12.05
N ILE A 143 6.75 0.16 -13.38
CA ILE A 143 7.90 -0.44 -14.05
C ILE A 143 9.21 0.20 -13.56
N GLN A 144 9.26 1.52 -13.45
CA GLN A 144 10.44 2.24 -12.96
C GLN A 144 10.73 1.90 -11.49
N LEU A 145 9.71 1.91 -10.64
CA LEU A 145 9.83 1.53 -9.23
C LEU A 145 10.30 0.08 -9.08
N THR A 146 9.75 -0.85 -9.87
CA THR A 146 10.20 -2.25 -9.90
C THR A 146 11.67 -2.37 -10.33
N GLY A 147 12.10 -1.56 -11.31
CA GLY A 147 13.50 -1.48 -11.72
C GLY A 147 14.41 -1.04 -10.58
N ASN A 148 14.01 -0.01 -9.84
CA ASN A 148 14.75 0.48 -8.68
C ASN A 148 14.83 -0.56 -7.56
N ILE A 149 13.71 -1.23 -7.24
CA ILE A 149 13.69 -2.33 -6.26
C ILE A 149 14.63 -3.46 -6.67
N ASN A 150 14.63 -3.86 -7.94
CA ASN A 150 15.53 -4.91 -8.43
C ASN A 150 17.01 -4.52 -8.28
N MET A 151 17.37 -3.26 -8.58
CA MET A 151 18.72 -2.76 -8.36
C MET A 151 19.10 -2.75 -6.87
N GLU A 152 18.17 -2.34 -6.00
CA GLU A 152 18.40 -2.33 -4.56
C GLU A 152 18.53 -3.75 -3.99
N LEU A 153 17.69 -4.70 -4.41
CA LEU A 153 17.79 -6.11 -4.05
C LEU A 153 19.10 -6.73 -4.51
N ALA A 154 19.57 -6.41 -5.72
CA ALA A 154 20.88 -6.86 -6.20
C ALA A 154 22.01 -6.33 -5.30
N ALA A 155 21.99 -5.04 -4.96
CA ALA A 155 22.96 -4.43 -4.06
C ALA A 155 22.90 -5.03 -2.64
N GLN A 156 21.70 -5.31 -2.12
CA GLN A 156 21.53 -6.01 -0.84
C GLN A 156 22.08 -7.44 -0.91
N GLY A 157 21.87 -8.16 -2.01
CA GLY A 157 22.44 -9.48 -2.25
C GLY A 157 23.98 -9.48 -2.23
N GLU A 158 24.61 -8.46 -2.84
CA GLU A 158 26.06 -8.28 -2.76
C GLU A 158 26.53 -7.98 -1.33
N ARG A 159 25.81 -7.12 -0.59
CA ARG A 159 26.09 -6.87 0.82
C ARG A 159 25.98 -8.14 1.66
N LEU A 160 24.98 -8.98 1.44
CA LEU A 160 24.84 -10.27 2.12
C LEU A 160 26.00 -11.21 1.83
N LYS A 161 26.43 -11.33 0.57
CA LYS A 161 27.65 -12.09 0.23
C LYS A 161 28.90 -11.54 0.91
N SER A 162 28.98 -10.22 1.10
CA SER A 162 30.08 -9.59 1.83
C SER A 162 30.03 -9.90 3.32
N PHE A 163 28.84 -10.00 3.92
CA PHE A 163 28.66 -10.41 5.30
C PHE A 163 28.98 -11.88 5.51
N ASP A 164 28.56 -12.75 4.59
CA ASP A 164 28.86 -14.19 4.62
C ASP A 164 30.37 -14.44 4.72
N LYS A 165 31.16 -13.79 3.87
CA LYS A 165 32.64 -13.84 3.94
C LYS A 165 33.19 -13.36 5.28
N ARG A 166 32.62 -12.29 5.85
CA ARG A 166 33.06 -11.79 7.16
C ARG A 166 32.72 -12.76 8.28
N PHE A 167 31.61 -13.48 8.18
CA PHE A 167 31.27 -14.53 9.14
C PHE A 167 32.22 -15.72 9.03
N ASP A 168 32.59 -16.14 7.82
CA ASP A 168 33.62 -17.17 7.63
C ASP A 168 34.97 -16.76 8.26
N ASP A 169 35.38 -15.51 8.08
CA ASP A 169 36.61 -14.97 8.69
C ASP A 169 36.54 -14.96 10.23
N ILE A 170 35.38 -14.57 10.79
CA ILE A 170 35.13 -14.58 12.25
C ILE A 170 35.17 -16.01 12.79
N ASP A 171 34.54 -16.97 12.12
CA ASP A 171 34.55 -18.38 12.52
C ASP A 171 35.98 -18.95 12.52
N GLY A 172 36.79 -18.58 11.52
CA GLY A 172 38.21 -18.92 11.48
C GLY A 172 38.99 -18.37 12.69
N GLN A 173 38.74 -17.12 13.06
CA GLN A 173 39.36 -16.49 14.23
C GLN A 173 38.89 -17.13 15.55
N LEU A 174 37.61 -17.45 15.68
CA LEU A 174 37.04 -18.12 16.85
C LEU A 174 37.67 -19.51 17.04
N GLN A 175 37.86 -20.28 15.96
CA GLN A 175 38.54 -21.58 16.03
C GLN A 175 40.01 -21.45 16.47
N GLN A 176 40.71 -20.39 16.05
CA GLN A 176 42.08 -20.13 16.51
C GLN A 176 42.13 -19.72 17.98
N ALA A 177 41.18 -18.89 18.42
CA ALA A 177 41.04 -18.50 19.82
C ALA A 177 40.76 -19.71 20.71
N ASP A 178 39.82 -20.58 20.34
CA ASP A 178 39.51 -21.83 21.07
C ASP A 178 40.73 -22.76 21.17
N LYS A 179 41.47 -22.97 20.06
CA LYS A 179 42.71 -23.76 20.07
C LYS A 179 43.76 -23.17 21.00
N THR A 180 43.86 -21.84 21.06
CA THR A 180 44.82 -21.13 21.92
C THR A 180 44.42 -21.28 23.38
N MET A 181 43.14 -21.08 23.70
CA MET A 181 42.60 -21.29 25.04
C MET A 181 42.83 -22.74 25.52
N LYS A 182 42.52 -23.74 24.70
CA LYS A 182 42.77 -25.17 25.03
C LYS A 182 44.25 -25.47 25.29
N LYS A 183 45.17 -24.82 24.55
CA LYS A 183 46.62 -24.95 24.80
C LYS A 183 47.03 -24.29 26.11
N MET A 184 46.46 -23.13 26.45
CA MET A 184 46.72 -22.44 27.71
C MET A 184 46.17 -23.24 28.90
N GLU A 185 44.94 -23.74 28.80
CA GLU A 185 44.31 -24.61 29.80
C GLU A 185 45.19 -25.83 30.11
N LYS A 186 45.66 -26.55 29.08
CA LYS A 186 46.58 -27.68 29.25
C LYS A 186 47.91 -27.33 29.93
N ARG A 187 48.38 -26.09 29.86
CA ARG A 187 49.60 -25.63 30.53
C ARG A 187 49.37 -25.22 31.97
N TRP A 188 48.13 -24.90 32.32
CA TRP A 188 47.76 -24.46 33.67
C TRP A 188 47.41 -25.62 34.60
N PHE A 189 46.99 -26.76 34.03
CA PHE A 189 46.63 -27.97 34.77
C PHE A 189 47.69 -29.08 34.70
N VAL A 190 48.94 -28.74 34.33
CA VAL A 190 50.16 -29.56 34.44
C VAL A 190 51.12 -28.86 35.37
#